data_AF-A0A553GLM7-F1
#
_entry.id   AF-A0A553GLM7-F1
#
_cell.length_a   1.000
_cell.length_b   1.000
_cell.length_c   1.000
_cell.angle_alpha   90.00
_cell.angle_beta   90.00
_cell.angle_gamma   90.00
#
_symmetry.space_group_name_H-M   'P 1'
#
loop_
_entity.id
_entity.type
_entity.pdbx_description
1 polymer ?
#
loop_
_entity_poly.entity_id
_entity_poly.type
_entity_poly.pdbx_seq_one_letter_code
_entity_poly.pdbx_strand_id
1 'polypeptide(L)' 'MLELCKTVLNGVHEDKSLFRKELIKSISWLNQEEQEKFQNWVRERFSNEHADVIDEILNTKYQFAS' A
#
# COMPACT_ATOMS: atom_id res chain seq x y z
N MET A 1 -11.62 -5.02 -5.15
CA MET A 1 -10.29 -4.71 -5.76
C MET A 1 -9.13 -5.16 -4.87
N LEU A 2 -9.37 -5.36 -3.58
CA LEU A 2 -8.33 -5.70 -2.60
C LEU A 2 -7.36 -6.80 -3.04
N GLU A 3 -7.85 -7.97 -3.45
CA GLU A 3 -6.99 -9.11 -3.78
C GLU A 3 -6.09 -8.85 -5.00
N LEU A 4 -6.58 -8.16 -6.03
CA LEU A 4 -5.76 -7.77 -7.18
C LEU A 4 -4.61 -6.83 -6.76
N CYS A 5 -4.89 -5.87 -5.87
CA CYS A 5 -3.85 -4.98 -5.34
C CYS A 5 -2.78 -5.75 -4.59
N LYS A 6 -3.17 -6.74 -3.75
CA LYS A 6 -2.21 -7.61 -3.04
C LYS A 6 -1.37 -8.44 -4.01
N THR A 7 -1.98 -9.02 -5.04
CA THR A 7 -1.27 -9.80 -6.06
C THR A 7 -0.25 -8.94 -6.80
N VAL A 8 -0.64 -7.75 -7.25
CA VAL A 8 0.28 -6.82 -7.93
C VAL A 8 1.42 -6.41 -7.01
N LEU A 9 1.12 -6.00 -5.77
CA LEU A 9 2.15 -5.55 -4.83
C LEU A 9 3.17 -6.65 -4.50
N ASN A 10 2.71 -7.90 -4.31
CA ASN A 10 3.60 -9.06 -4.18
C ASN A 10 4.44 -9.30 -5.43
N GLY A 11 3.92 -9.04 -6.63
CA GLY A 11 4.66 -9.23 -7.87
C GLY A 11 5.76 -8.19 -8.11
N VAL A 12 5.68 -7.02 -7.46
CA VAL A 12 6.58 -5.89 -7.73
C VAL A 12 7.46 -5.49 -6.54
N HIS A 13 7.31 -6.14 -5.38
CA HIS A 13 7.98 -5.73 -4.13
C HIS A 13 9.52 -5.71 -4.19
N GLU A 14 10.14 -6.50 -5.06
CA GLU A 14 11.62 -6.49 -5.21
C GLU A 14 12.14 -5.21 -5.87
N ASP A 15 11.31 -4.52 -6.68
CA ASP A 15 11.63 -3.20 -7.23
C ASP A 15 10.98 -2.12 -6.38
N LYS A 16 11.78 -1.47 -5.53
CA LYS A 16 11.33 -0.41 -4.62
C LYS A 16 10.58 0.73 -5.31
N SER A 17 11.00 1.12 -6.53
CA SER A 17 10.35 2.20 -7.29
C SER A 17 8.97 1.76 -7.78
N LEU A 18 8.86 0.51 -8.25
CA LEU A 18 7.60 -0.05 -8.71
C LEU A 18 6.65 -0.35 -7.53
N PHE A 19 7.16 -0.90 -6.43
CA PHE A 19 6.42 -1.07 -5.18
C PHE A 19 5.78 0.23 -4.71
N ARG A 20 6.54 1.34 -4.67
CA ARG A 20 6.02 2.66 -4.32
C ARG A 20 4.87 3.10 -5.23
N LYS A 21 5.03 2.95 -6.55
CA LYS A 21 4.01 3.33 -7.54
C LYS A 21 2.73 2.51 -7.39
N GLU A 22 2.87 1.19 -7.25
CA GLU A 22 1.72 0.30 -7.14
C GLU A 22 1.03 0.40 -5.77
N LEU A 23 1.75 0.73 -4.70
CA LEU A 23 1.18 1.03 -3.38
C LEU A 23 0.26 2.25 -3.44
N ILE A 24 0.71 3.35 -4.05
CA ILE A 24 -0.08 4.57 -4.22
C ILE A 24 -1.34 4.30 -5.06
N LYS A 25 -1.19 3.59 -6.19
CA LYS A 25 -2.33 3.22 -7.05
C LYS A 25 -3.34 2.37 -6.30
N SER A 26 -2.86 1.35 -5.58
CA SER A 26 -3.73 0.45 -4.81
C SER A 26 -4.59 1.23 -3.82
N ILE A 27 -4.01 2.16 -3.05
CA ILE A 27 -4.77 2.99 -2.10
C ILE A 27 -5.84 3.80 -2.83
N SER A 28 -5.54 4.37 -4.00
CA SER A 28 -6.50 5.17 -4.77
C SER A 28 -7.67 4.39 -5.37
N TRP A 29 -7.53 3.07 -5.55
CA TRP A 29 -8.56 2.22 -6.17
C TRP A 29 -9.45 1.50 -5.17
N LEU A 30 -9.05 1.47 -3.90
CA LEU A 30 -9.76 0.75 -2.85
C LEU A 30 -10.72 1.70 -2.12
N ASN A 31 -11.87 1.17 -1.73
CA ASN A 31 -12.76 1.90 -0.81
C ASN A 31 -12.17 1.91 0.61
N GLN A 32 -12.78 2.67 1.53
CA GLN A 32 -12.24 2.83 2.89
C GLN A 32 -12.04 1.50 3.64
N GLU A 33 -13.04 0.60 3.61
CA GLU A 33 -12.94 -0.71 4.28
C GLU A 33 -11.82 -1.58 3.68
N GLU A 34 -11.72 -1.59 2.34
CA GLU A 34 -10.65 -2.29 1.65
C GLU A 34 -9.28 -1.67 1.91
N GLN A 35 -9.19 -0.34 2.01
CA GLN A 35 -7.94 0.37 2.33
C GLN A 35 -7.45 -0.02 3.71
N GLU A 36 -8.30 -0.05 4.74
CA GLU A 36 -7.91 -0.46 6.10
C GLU A 36 -7.34 -1.88 6.10
N LYS A 37 -8.03 -2.83 5.45
CA LYS A 37 -7.55 -4.22 5.31
C LYS A 37 -6.25 -4.30 4.53
N PHE A 38 -6.12 -3.53 3.46
CA PHE A 38 -4.92 -3.50 2.62
C PHE A 38 -3.71 -2.94 3.36
N GLN A 39 -3.90 -1.82 4.07
CA GLN A 39 -2.83 -1.16 4.81
C GLN A 39 -2.28 -2.04 5.94
N ASN A 40 -3.15 -2.73 6.68
CA ASN A 40 -2.71 -3.69 7.70
C ASN A 40 -1.88 -4.81 7.06
N TRP A 41 -2.38 -5.38 5.97
CA TRP A 41 -1.67 -6.43 5.24
C TRP A 41 -0.31 -5.96 4.68
N VAL A 42 -0.23 -4.75 4.13
CA VAL A 42 1.04 -4.17 3.63
C VAL A 42 2.05 -4.01 4.76
N ARG A 43 1.61 -3.47 5.92
CA ARG A 43 2.47 -3.32 7.09
C ARG A 43 2.98 -4.67 7.59
N GLU A 44 2.10 -5.64 7.76
CA GLU A 44 2.47 -7.00 8.21
C GLU A 44 3.46 -7.69 7.25
N ARG A 45 3.29 -7.50 5.93
CA ARG A 45 4.05 -8.26 4.93
C ARG A 45 5.38 -7.61 4.54
N PHE A 46 5.47 -6.28 4.57
CA PHE A 46 6.57 -5.53 3.94
C PHE A 46 7.26 -4.54 4.87
N SER A 47 6.87 -4.39 6.15
CA SER A 47 7.53 -3.45 7.07
C SER A 47 9.03 -3.68 7.21
N ASN A 48 9.50 -4.92 7.10
CA ASN A 48 10.92 -5.24 7.26
C ASN A 48 11.77 -4.76 6.07
N GLU A 49 11.18 -4.68 4.88
CA GLU A 49 11.89 -4.39 3.62
C GLU A 49 11.63 -2.96 3.10
N HIS A 50 10.42 -2.45 3.32
CA HIS A 50 9.91 -1.20 2.76
C HIS A 50 9.31 -0.26 3.80
N ALA A 51 9.74 -0.34 5.07
CA ALA A 51 9.27 0.54 6.15
C ALA A 51 9.26 2.02 5.76
N ASP A 52 10.31 2.50 5.09
CA ASP A 52 10.43 3.90 4.70
C ASP A 52 9.37 4.32 3.68
N VAL A 53 9.10 3.48 2.68
CA VAL A 53 8.07 3.72 1.65
C VAL A 53 6.67 3.60 2.25
N ILE A 54 6.47 2.63 3.14
CA ILE A 54 5.21 2.40 3.84
C ILE A 54 4.87 3.59 4.72
N ASP A 55 5.81 4.07 5.53
CA ASP A 55 5.60 5.22 6.40
C ASP A 55 5.37 6.49 5.58
N GLU A 56 6.13 6.69 4.51
CA GLU A 56 5.94 7.82 3.60
C GLU A 56 4.50 7.88 3.08
N ILE A 57 3.97 6.77 2.59
CA ILE A 57 2.67 6.75 1.90
C ILE A 57 1.51 6.61 2.88
N LEU A 58 1.64 5.76 3.90
CA LEU A 58 0.53 5.38 4.78
C LEU A 58 0.46 6.18 6.08
N ASN A 59 1.55 6.82 6.54
CA ASN A 59 1.54 7.62 7.76
C ASN A 59 1.48 9.15 7.49
N THR A 60 1.81 9.61 6.28
CA THR A 60 1.88 11.06 5.95
C THR A 60 0.57 11.70 5.51
N LYS A 61 -0.59 11.26 6.05
CA LYS A 61 -1.93 11.81 5.74
C LYS A 61 -2.49 11.44 4.36
N TYR A 62 -3.36 10.42 4.37
CA TYR A 62 -4.63 10.48 3.62
C TYR A 62 -5.72 11.12 4.50
N GLN A 63 -5.46 12.34 5.01
CA GLN A 63 -6.46 13.20 5.68
C GLN A 63 -7.08 14.22 4.70
N PHE A 64 -7.43 13.81 3.47
CA PHE A 64 -8.22 14.64 2.57
C PHE A 64 -9.46 13.90 2.12
N ALA A 65 -10.36 13.70 3.07
CA ALA A 65 -11.80 13.61 2.85
C ALA A 65 -12.49 14.05 4.16
N SER A 66 -12.53 15.37 4.37
CA SER A 66 -13.55 16.03 5.20
C SER A 66 -14.34 16.96 4.31
#